data_AF-A0A9X1T4K4-F1
#
_entry.id   AF-A0A9X1T4K4-F1
#
_cell.length_a   1.000
_cell.length_b   1.000
_cell.length_c   1.000
_cell.angle_alpha   90.00
_cell.angle_beta   90.00
_cell.angle_gamma   90.00
#
_symmetry.space_group_name_H-M   'P 1'
#
loop_
_entity.id
_entity.type
_entity.pdbx_description
1 polymer ?
#
loop_
_entity_poly.entity_id
_entity_poly.type
_entity_poly.pdbx_seq_one_letter_code
_entity_poly.pdbx_strand_id
1 'polypeptide(L)'
;MIPPVPPRPREEVPSPYGPDGPFRNLHRCAQRLETGDWREVLALLGGDGTSTHKLAAVTRLLALSMFQQTVGDVEQAWSVLHDAARGLPPGFTKVDPDTGHVAAVLQGAALMLAHEQAEPGGAQGPERRLTLALAGITWREQTELEQLRNRPYLYAGARDALVRACQEFLAWVEFAPETWRRQIPPGQLQSFGIVLPRTLHQPTRKNLCERASRLRKFADPAQGDVSDSVWADIGGYPGLKALALESLSTQHLTAWRLGPRSPVPKHLPVRTGCRAAWQFAQDCCPQPSLN
;
A
#
# COMPACT_ATOMS: atom_id res chain seq x y z
N MET A 1 -5.15 -73.16 7.97
CA MET A 1 -5.39 -72.18 6.90
C MET A 1 -5.69 -70.84 7.56
N ILE A 2 -4.78 -69.87 7.44
CA ILE A 2 -4.95 -68.54 8.02
C ILE A 2 -5.63 -67.67 6.96
N PRO A 3 -6.75 -66.98 7.27
CA PRO A 3 -7.42 -66.11 6.31
C PRO A 3 -6.52 -64.92 5.92
N PRO A 4 -6.57 -64.44 4.67
CA PRO A 4 -5.77 -63.30 4.23
C PRO A 4 -6.16 -62.04 5.01
N VAL A 5 -5.16 -61.37 5.55
CA VAL A 5 -5.32 -60.08 6.24
C VAL A 5 -5.75 -59.03 5.20
N PRO A 6 -6.85 -58.29 5.42
CA PRO A 6 -7.27 -57.26 4.50
C PRO A 6 -6.19 -56.16 4.38
N PRO A 7 -5.97 -55.59 3.18
CA PRO A 7 -5.02 -54.49 3.02
C PRO A 7 -5.43 -53.34 3.92
N ARG A 8 -4.48 -52.80 4.70
CA ARG A 8 -4.71 -51.59 5.50
C ARG A 8 -5.19 -50.48 4.55
N PRO A 9 -6.24 -49.72 4.92
CA PRO A 9 -6.61 -48.53 4.17
C PRO A 9 -5.37 -47.65 4.05
N ARG A 10 -5.06 -47.21 2.83
CA ARG A 10 -3.99 -46.23 2.61
C ARG A 10 -4.31 -45.02 3.46
N GLU A 11 -3.46 -44.71 4.42
CA GLU A 11 -3.47 -43.39 5.06
C GLU A 11 -3.35 -42.36 3.93
N GLU A 12 -4.42 -41.61 3.68
CA GLU A 12 -4.38 -40.44 2.83
C GLU A 12 -3.35 -39.49 3.43
N VAL A 13 -2.19 -39.39 2.79
CA VAL A 13 -1.22 -38.34 3.10
C VAL A 13 -1.99 -37.02 2.94
N PRO A 14 -2.15 -36.20 4.00
CA PRO A 14 -2.86 -34.94 3.90
C PRO A 14 -2.20 -34.13 2.79
N SER A 15 -2.98 -33.75 1.78
CA SER A 15 -2.51 -32.80 0.77
C SER A 15 -1.91 -31.59 1.50
N PRO A 16 -0.67 -31.17 1.20
CA PRO A 16 -0.09 -29.96 1.80
C PRO A 16 -0.93 -28.72 1.48
N TYR A 17 -1.82 -28.83 0.48
CA TYR A 17 -2.89 -27.89 0.20
C TYR A 17 -4.15 -28.40 0.88
N GLY A 18 -4.48 -27.83 2.04
CA GLY A 18 -5.77 -28.04 2.70
C GLY A 18 -6.95 -27.65 1.79
N PRO A 19 -8.21 -27.70 2.29
CA PRO A 19 -9.43 -27.55 1.50
C PRO A 19 -9.56 -26.20 0.72
N ASP A 20 -8.70 -25.22 0.98
CA ASP A 20 -8.70 -23.89 0.36
C ASP A 20 -7.68 -23.69 -0.79
N GLY A 21 -6.92 -24.73 -1.15
CA GLY A 21 -5.98 -24.72 -2.28
C GLY A 21 -4.76 -23.79 -2.12
N PRO A 22 -3.93 -23.62 -3.18
CA PRO A 22 -2.66 -22.88 -3.13
C PRO A 22 -2.80 -21.37 -2.91
N PHE A 23 -4.02 -20.82 -3.03
CA PHE A 23 -4.28 -19.37 -2.98
C PHE A 23 -4.64 -18.84 -1.59
N ARG A 24 -4.91 -19.70 -0.60
CA ARG A 24 -5.34 -19.27 0.75
C ARG A 24 -4.37 -18.27 1.39
N ASN A 25 -3.07 -18.55 1.31
CA ASN A 25 -2.03 -17.68 1.86
C ASN A 25 -1.96 -16.34 1.11
N LEU A 26 -2.17 -16.34 -0.21
CA LEU A 26 -2.17 -15.12 -1.00
C LEU A 26 -3.41 -14.25 -0.76
N HIS A 27 -4.58 -14.86 -0.54
CA HIS A 27 -5.78 -14.14 -0.09
C HIS A 27 -5.56 -13.46 1.25
N ARG A 28 -4.96 -14.17 2.22
CA ARG A 28 -4.55 -13.57 3.50
C ARG A 28 -3.57 -12.42 3.28
N CYS A 29 -2.58 -12.58 2.40
CA CYS A 29 -1.63 -11.51 2.10
C CYS A 29 -2.32 -10.29 1.49
N ALA A 30 -3.25 -10.48 0.54
CA ALA A 30 -4.02 -9.37 -0.03
C ALA A 30 -4.81 -8.61 1.04
N GLN A 31 -5.47 -9.32 1.97
CA GLN A 31 -6.16 -8.69 3.11
C GLN A 31 -5.20 -7.90 4.02
N ARG A 32 -3.96 -8.36 4.21
CA ARG A 32 -2.93 -7.64 4.98
C ARG A 32 -2.40 -6.42 4.24
N LEU A 33 -2.25 -6.49 2.92
CA LEU A 33 -1.92 -5.32 2.10
C LEU A 33 -3.00 -4.24 2.21
N GLU A 34 -4.28 -4.60 2.28
CA GLU A 34 -5.37 -3.62 2.47
C GLU A 34 -5.23 -2.81 3.77
N THR A 35 -4.70 -3.41 4.83
CA THR A 35 -4.44 -2.73 6.10
C THR A 35 -3.06 -2.05 6.15
N GLY A 36 -2.21 -2.23 5.14
CA GLY A 36 -0.84 -1.73 5.12
C GLY A 36 0.17 -2.60 5.88
N ASP A 37 -0.20 -3.84 6.24
CA ASP A 37 0.69 -4.77 6.95
C ASP A 37 1.60 -5.52 5.97
N TRP A 38 2.45 -4.74 5.30
CA TRP A 38 3.44 -5.24 4.35
C TRP A 38 4.47 -6.17 5.03
N ARG A 39 4.67 -6.00 6.34
CA ARG A 39 5.58 -6.77 7.18
C ARG A 39 5.17 -8.24 7.24
N GLU A 40 3.92 -8.52 7.60
CA GLU A 40 3.40 -9.89 7.60
C GLU A 40 3.47 -10.50 6.22
N VAL A 41 3.16 -9.72 5.17
CA VAL A 41 3.19 -10.21 3.79
C VAL A 41 4.59 -10.65 3.39
N LEU A 42 5.61 -9.84 3.65
CA LEU A 42 7.00 -10.20 3.34
C LEU A 42 7.47 -11.39 4.20
N ALA A 43 7.10 -11.44 5.48
CA ALA A 43 7.42 -12.58 6.34
C ALA A 43 6.80 -13.90 5.81
N LEU A 44 5.53 -13.87 5.41
CA LEU A 44 4.81 -15.02 4.85
C LEU A 44 5.37 -15.46 3.49
N LEU A 45 5.82 -14.51 2.66
CA LEU A 45 6.32 -14.77 1.30
C LEU A 45 7.84 -14.93 1.20
N GLY A 46 8.57 -14.75 2.31
CA GLY A 46 10.01 -14.95 2.43
C GLY A 46 10.41 -16.22 3.19
N GLY A 47 9.44 -16.91 3.80
CA GLY A 47 9.67 -18.02 4.72
C GLY A 47 10.08 -19.34 4.08
N ASP A 48 9.72 -19.61 2.83
CA ASP A 48 10.08 -20.84 2.12
C ASP A 48 10.04 -20.57 0.62
N GLY A 49 10.79 -21.32 -0.19
CA GLY A 49 10.88 -21.23 -1.66
C GLY A 49 9.57 -21.53 -2.42
N THR A 50 8.43 -21.25 -1.82
CA THR A 50 7.10 -21.69 -2.21
C THR A 50 6.30 -20.53 -2.76
N SER A 51 6.55 -20.22 -4.03
CA SER A 51 5.53 -19.87 -5.03
C SER A 51 6.17 -19.11 -6.20
N THR A 52 6.53 -19.83 -7.26
CA THR A 52 6.79 -19.26 -8.61
C THR A 52 5.54 -18.65 -9.24
N HIS A 53 4.40 -18.69 -8.54
CA HIS A 53 3.16 -18.10 -9.02
C HIS A 53 3.30 -16.59 -9.21
N LYS A 54 2.92 -16.12 -10.40
CA LYS A 54 2.99 -14.70 -10.81
C LYS A 54 2.32 -13.78 -9.77
N LEU A 55 1.17 -14.18 -9.23
CA LEU A 55 0.44 -13.40 -8.21
C LEU A 55 1.18 -13.28 -6.86
N ALA A 56 2.02 -14.26 -6.48
CA ALA A 56 2.86 -14.12 -5.29
C ALA A 56 3.95 -13.08 -5.49
N ALA A 57 4.55 -13.02 -6.69
CA ALA A 57 5.49 -11.97 -7.05
C ALA A 57 4.84 -10.58 -7.02
N VAL A 58 3.63 -10.44 -7.59
CA VAL A 58 2.85 -9.18 -7.50
C VAL A 58 2.61 -8.79 -6.04
N THR A 59 2.15 -9.73 -5.21
CA THR A 59 1.88 -9.50 -3.78
C THR A 59 3.13 -9.04 -3.04
N ARG A 60 4.28 -9.65 -3.34
CA ARG A 60 5.58 -9.24 -2.77
C ARG A 60 5.99 -7.84 -3.21
N LEU A 61 5.86 -7.51 -4.50
CA LEU A 61 6.17 -6.18 -5.02
C LEU A 61 5.28 -5.11 -4.40
N LEU A 62 3.98 -5.38 -4.21
CA LEU A 62 3.08 -4.46 -3.50
C LEU A 62 3.55 -4.22 -2.05
N ALA A 63 3.93 -5.28 -1.33
CA ALA A 63 4.48 -5.15 0.01
C ALA A 63 5.80 -4.36 0.04
N LEU A 64 6.68 -4.58 -0.94
CA LEU A 64 7.92 -3.82 -1.09
C LEU A 64 7.64 -2.33 -1.37
N SER A 65 6.68 -2.01 -2.24
CA SER A 65 6.29 -0.61 -2.48
C SER A 65 5.77 0.05 -1.20
N MET A 66 4.92 -0.62 -0.43
CA MET A 66 4.43 -0.11 0.87
C MET A 66 5.56 0.11 1.86
N PHE A 67 6.56 -0.77 1.90
CA PHE A 67 7.79 -0.55 2.68
C PHE A 67 8.52 0.72 2.22
N GLN A 68 8.71 0.92 0.90
CA GLN A 68 9.38 2.10 0.37
C GLN A 68 8.63 3.40 0.69
N GLN A 69 7.30 3.42 0.59
CA GLN A 69 6.48 4.55 1.05
C GLN A 69 6.62 4.78 2.57
N THR A 70 6.70 3.70 3.36
CA THR A 70 6.93 3.76 4.81
C THR A 70 8.27 4.40 5.16
N VAL A 71 9.33 4.19 4.38
CA VAL A 71 10.64 4.86 4.59
C VAL A 71 10.78 6.19 3.83
N GLY A 72 9.76 6.58 3.06
CA GLY A 72 9.72 7.85 2.33
C GLY A 72 10.50 7.83 1.00
N ASP A 73 10.78 6.65 0.46
CA ASP A 73 11.36 6.47 -0.88
C ASP A 73 10.24 6.29 -1.92
N VAL A 74 9.63 7.41 -2.30
CA VAL A 74 8.47 7.43 -3.19
C VAL A 74 8.81 7.07 -4.64
N GLU A 75 10.05 7.32 -5.07
CA GLU A 75 10.52 6.96 -6.41
C GLU A 75 10.71 5.45 -6.55
N GLN A 76 11.37 4.82 -5.58
CA GLN A 76 11.49 3.36 -5.55
C GLN A 76 10.11 2.71 -5.38
N ALA A 77 9.24 3.28 -4.54
CA ALA A 77 7.85 2.80 -4.40
C ALA A 77 7.09 2.83 -5.74
N TRP A 78 7.24 3.92 -6.51
CA TRP A 78 6.63 4.11 -7.82
C TRP A 78 7.11 3.08 -8.83
N SER A 79 8.43 2.91 -8.93
CA SER A 79 9.06 1.91 -9.81
C SER A 79 8.57 0.49 -9.51
N VAL A 80 8.59 0.10 -8.23
CA VAL A 80 8.15 -1.23 -7.78
C VAL A 80 6.66 -1.48 -8.07
N LEU A 81 5.80 -0.46 -8.03
CA LEU A 81 4.39 -0.62 -8.40
C LEU A 81 4.19 -0.83 -9.89
N HIS A 82 4.99 -0.21 -10.76
CA HIS A 82 4.95 -0.51 -12.19
C HIS A 82 5.37 -1.96 -12.47
N ASP A 83 6.37 -2.47 -11.74
CA ASP A 83 6.75 -3.88 -11.80
C ASP A 83 5.59 -4.79 -11.32
N ALA A 84 4.93 -4.41 -10.22
CA ALA A 84 3.76 -5.14 -9.71
C ALA A 84 2.62 -5.16 -10.74
N ALA A 85 2.35 -4.02 -11.39
CA ALA A 85 1.34 -3.91 -12.44
C ALA A 85 1.69 -4.81 -13.65
N ARG A 86 2.96 -4.83 -14.12
CA ARG A 86 3.41 -5.77 -15.19
C ARG A 86 3.16 -7.24 -14.84
N GLY A 87 3.18 -7.56 -13.55
CA GLY A 87 2.87 -8.88 -13.04
C GLY A 87 1.38 -9.28 -13.13
N LEU A 88 0.44 -8.35 -13.34
CA LEU A 88 -0.98 -8.68 -13.46
C LEU A 88 -1.32 -9.37 -14.79
N PRO A 89 -2.45 -10.09 -14.89
CA PRO A 89 -2.91 -10.68 -16.16
C PRO A 89 -3.33 -9.62 -17.19
N PRO A 90 -3.31 -9.95 -18.50
CA PRO A 90 -3.86 -9.09 -19.55
C PRO A 90 -5.30 -8.66 -19.24
N GLY A 91 -5.63 -7.41 -19.56
CA GLY A 91 -6.94 -6.81 -19.25
C GLY A 91 -7.02 -6.06 -17.92
N PHE A 92 -6.01 -6.20 -17.05
CA PHE A 92 -5.87 -5.42 -15.80
C PHE A 92 -4.79 -4.33 -15.89
N THR A 93 -4.16 -4.18 -17.04
CA THR A 93 -3.01 -3.29 -17.22
C THR A 93 -3.15 -2.46 -18.49
N LYS A 94 -2.54 -1.28 -18.48
CA LYS A 94 -2.32 -0.43 -19.64
C LYS A 94 -0.87 0.05 -19.61
N VAL A 95 -0.24 0.06 -20.78
CA VAL A 95 1.08 0.64 -20.97
C VAL A 95 0.90 2.07 -21.46
N ASP A 96 1.55 3.00 -20.79
CA ASP A 96 1.70 4.38 -21.25
C ASP A 96 2.72 4.40 -22.41
N PRO A 97 2.35 4.89 -23.60
CA PRO A 97 3.21 4.81 -24.77
C PRO A 97 4.41 5.75 -24.71
N ASP A 98 4.32 6.84 -23.95
CA ASP A 98 5.35 7.88 -23.91
C ASP A 98 6.44 7.55 -22.89
N THR A 99 6.03 6.94 -21.77
CA THR A 99 6.92 6.60 -20.65
C THR A 99 7.26 5.12 -20.55
N GLY A 100 6.54 4.25 -21.25
CA GLY A 100 6.62 2.80 -21.10
C GLY A 100 6.12 2.30 -19.73
N HIS A 101 5.59 3.18 -18.88
CA HIS A 101 5.09 2.84 -17.56
C HIS A 101 3.83 1.98 -17.66
N VAL A 102 3.71 1.02 -16.75
CA VAL A 102 2.56 0.10 -16.73
C VAL A 102 1.66 0.46 -15.57
N ALA A 103 0.46 0.90 -15.88
CA ALA A 103 -0.58 1.21 -14.92
C ALA A 103 -1.54 0.03 -14.79
N ALA A 104 -1.95 -0.30 -13.57
CA ALA A 104 -3.14 -1.10 -13.36
C ALA A 104 -4.37 -0.31 -13.84
N VAL A 105 -5.36 -0.98 -14.43
CA VAL A 105 -6.60 -0.35 -14.91
C VAL A 105 -7.78 -0.95 -14.19
N LEU A 106 -8.52 -0.09 -13.49
CA LEU A 106 -9.65 -0.52 -12.69
C LEU A 106 -10.94 -0.71 -13.51
N GLN A 107 -11.00 -0.27 -14.77
CA GLN A 107 -12.23 -0.33 -15.57
C GLN A 107 -12.71 -1.79 -15.78
N GLY A 108 -11.79 -2.75 -15.96
CA GLY A 108 -12.10 -4.18 -15.97
C GLY A 108 -12.45 -4.73 -14.59
N ALA A 109 -11.77 -4.27 -13.53
CA ALA A 109 -12.01 -4.73 -12.16
C ALA A 109 -13.32 -4.18 -11.56
N ALA A 110 -13.71 -2.95 -11.86
CA ALA A 110 -14.91 -2.28 -11.37
C ALA A 110 -16.19 -2.86 -11.99
N LEU A 111 -16.17 -3.15 -13.29
CA LEU A 111 -17.25 -3.87 -13.98
C LEU A 111 -17.42 -5.29 -13.40
N MET A 112 -16.33 -5.94 -13.02
CA MET A 112 -16.37 -7.30 -12.47
C MET A 112 -16.72 -7.37 -10.98
N LEU A 113 -16.29 -6.40 -10.16
CA LEU A 113 -16.68 -6.27 -8.75
C LEU A 113 -18.15 -5.86 -8.60
N ALA A 114 -18.66 -5.00 -9.49
CA ALA A 114 -20.08 -4.69 -9.56
C ALA A 114 -20.93 -5.92 -9.94
N HIS A 115 -20.39 -6.81 -10.78
CA HIS A 115 -21.05 -8.07 -11.14
C HIS A 115 -21.05 -9.08 -9.98
N GLU A 116 -19.99 -9.13 -9.17
CA GLU A 116 -19.88 -9.98 -7.96
C GLU A 116 -20.91 -9.60 -6.88
N GLN A 117 -21.23 -8.30 -6.75
CA GLN A 117 -22.28 -7.82 -5.85
C GLN A 117 -23.70 -8.11 -6.38
N ALA A 118 -23.87 -8.22 -7.71
CA ALA A 118 -25.16 -8.49 -8.34
C ALA A 118 -25.53 -9.99 -8.34
N GLU A 119 -24.54 -10.89 -8.32
CA GLU A 119 -24.71 -12.35 -8.35
C GLU A 119 -23.95 -13.01 -7.18
N PRO A 120 -24.44 -12.88 -5.93
CA PRO A 120 -23.87 -13.57 -4.77
C PRO A 120 -24.10 -15.08 -4.89
N GLY A 121 -23.21 -15.76 -5.62
CA GLY A 121 -23.34 -17.17 -5.99
C GLY A 121 -22.63 -17.53 -7.30
N GLY A 122 -22.27 -16.54 -8.12
CA GLY A 122 -21.45 -16.76 -9.31
C GLY A 122 -20.06 -17.27 -8.91
N ALA A 123 -19.79 -18.55 -9.12
CA ALA A 123 -18.55 -19.23 -8.76
C ALA A 123 -17.34 -18.68 -9.54
N GLN A 124 -16.85 -17.49 -9.19
CA GLN A 124 -15.52 -17.06 -9.62
C GLN A 124 -14.49 -17.88 -8.84
N GLY A 125 -13.52 -18.45 -9.55
CA GLY A 125 -12.44 -19.21 -8.93
C GLY A 125 -11.61 -18.35 -7.95
N PRO A 126 -10.97 -18.96 -6.93
CA PRO A 126 -10.19 -18.25 -5.93
C PRO A 126 -9.07 -17.38 -6.52
N GLU A 127 -8.47 -17.80 -7.63
CA GLU A 127 -7.43 -17.03 -8.33
C GLU A 127 -7.97 -15.72 -8.94
N ARG A 128 -9.19 -15.73 -9.49
CA ARG A 128 -9.81 -14.56 -10.12
C ARG A 128 -10.13 -13.49 -9.08
N ARG A 129 -10.69 -13.89 -7.93
CA ARG A 129 -10.91 -12.99 -6.78
C ARG A 129 -9.62 -12.37 -6.27
N LEU A 130 -8.55 -13.17 -6.16
CA LEU A 130 -7.24 -12.68 -5.75
C LEU A 130 -6.68 -11.66 -6.75
N THR A 131 -6.79 -11.96 -8.05
CA THR A 131 -6.33 -11.08 -9.12
C THR A 131 -7.03 -9.72 -9.05
N LEU A 132 -8.35 -9.72 -8.83
CA LEU A 132 -9.14 -8.50 -8.67
C LEU A 132 -8.69 -7.69 -7.47
N ALA A 133 -8.50 -8.34 -6.31
CA ALA A 133 -8.03 -7.67 -5.10
C ALA A 133 -6.65 -7.02 -5.32
N LEU A 134 -5.69 -7.77 -5.87
CA LEU A 134 -4.34 -7.26 -6.14
C LEU A 134 -4.34 -6.14 -7.19
N ALA A 135 -5.14 -6.24 -8.24
CA ALA A 135 -5.28 -5.17 -9.23
C ALA A 135 -5.88 -3.90 -8.62
N GLY A 136 -6.88 -4.05 -7.74
CA GLY A 136 -7.48 -2.95 -6.98
C GLY A 136 -6.46 -2.25 -6.08
N ILE A 137 -5.67 -3.02 -5.34
CA ILE A 137 -4.59 -2.50 -4.49
C ILE A 137 -3.53 -1.80 -5.36
N THR A 138 -3.03 -2.43 -6.43
CA THR A 138 -2.02 -1.81 -7.30
C THR A 138 -2.50 -0.49 -7.90
N TRP A 139 -3.73 -0.47 -8.44
CA TRP A 139 -4.32 0.74 -8.99
C TRP A 139 -4.44 1.84 -7.94
N ARG A 140 -4.86 1.47 -6.72
CA ARG A 140 -4.98 2.37 -5.59
C ARG A 140 -3.65 3.05 -5.28
N GLU A 141 -2.62 2.25 -5.02
CA GLU A 141 -1.30 2.74 -4.63
C GLU A 141 -0.65 3.56 -5.76
N GLN A 142 -0.82 3.16 -7.03
CA GLN A 142 -0.37 3.97 -8.17
C GLN A 142 -1.13 5.30 -8.25
N THR A 143 -2.44 5.31 -8.08
CA THR A 143 -3.22 6.55 -8.12
C THR A 143 -2.85 7.49 -6.96
N GLU A 144 -2.54 6.95 -5.78
CA GLU A 144 -2.07 7.70 -4.60
C GLU A 144 -0.72 8.39 -4.91
N LEU A 145 0.26 7.65 -5.43
CA LEU A 145 1.56 8.20 -5.80
C LEU A 145 1.49 9.14 -7.01
N GLU A 146 0.62 8.87 -7.98
CA GLU A 146 0.42 9.77 -9.12
C GLU A 146 -0.17 11.11 -8.67
N GLN A 147 -1.12 11.10 -7.72
CA GLN A 147 -1.63 12.33 -7.11
C GLN A 147 -0.55 13.06 -6.30
N LEU A 148 0.34 12.33 -5.63
CA LEU A 148 1.51 12.92 -4.99
C LEU A 148 2.42 13.58 -6.03
N ARG A 149 2.65 12.96 -7.18
CA ARG A 149 3.51 13.50 -8.24
C ARG A 149 2.90 14.72 -8.94
N ASN A 150 1.61 14.65 -9.28
CA ASN A 150 0.93 15.60 -10.18
C ASN A 150 0.31 16.82 -9.46
N ARG A 151 0.66 17.08 -8.19
CA ARG A 151 0.20 18.26 -7.45
C ARG A 151 1.36 19.24 -7.21
N PRO A 152 1.92 19.88 -8.26
CA PRO A 152 3.09 20.75 -8.13
C PRO A 152 2.85 21.96 -7.21
N TYR A 153 1.60 22.43 -7.10
CA TYR A 153 1.24 23.52 -6.18
C TYR A 153 1.33 23.14 -4.69
N LEU A 154 1.33 21.85 -4.34
CA LEU A 154 1.53 21.39 -2.96
C LEU A 154 3.01 21.39 -2.54
N TYR A 155 3.94 21.63 -3.47
CA TYR A 155 5.39 21.61 -3.22
C TYR A 155 6.10 22.89 -3.63
N ALA A 156 5.35 23.96 -3.92
CA ALA A 156 5.91 25.24 -4.36
C ALA A 156 6.89 25.82 -3.32
N GLY A 157 6.63 25.57 -2.02
CA GLY A 157 7.53 25.91 -0.92
C GLY A 157 8.14 24.69 -0.22
N ALA A 158 9.36 24.86 0.31
CA ALA A 158 10.03 23.86 1.16
C ALA A 158 9.22 23.53 2.43
N ARG A 159 8.47 24.52 2.95
CA ARG A 159 7.52 24.36 4.07
C ARG A 159 6.40 23.41 3.73
N ASP A 160 5.75 23.59 2.57
CA ASP A 160 4.61 22.77 2.15
C ASP A 160 5.04 21.33 1.90
N ALA A 161 6.21 21.14 1.29
CA ALA A 161 6.82 19.82 1.13
C ALA A 161 7.07 19.13 2.48
N LEU A 162 7.53 19.87 3.49
CA LEU A 162 7.75 19.33 4.83
C LEU A 162 6.43 18.97 5.54
N VAL A 163 5.40 19.82 5.41
CA VAL A 163 4.04 19.53 5.90
C VAL A 163 3.51 18.26 5.24
N ARG A 164 3.67 18.12 3.92
CA ARG A 164 3.23 16.92 3.20
C ARG A 164 4.02 15.68 3.61
N ALA A 165 5.33 15.79 3.78
CA ALA A 165 6.15 14.70 4.30
C ALA A 165 5.69 14.24 5.68
N CYS A 166 5.27 15.18 6.53
CA CYS A 166 4.65 14.87 7.81
C CYS A 166 3.31 14.15 7.65
N GLN A 167 2.43 14.59 6.75
CA GLN A 167 1.17 13.87 6.47
C GLN A 167 1.41 12.42 6.04
N GLU A 168 2.36 12.19 5.13
CA GLU A 168 2.74 10.84 4.71
C GLU A 168 3.32 10.03 5.90
N PHE A 169 4.16 10.63 6.74
CA PHE A 169 4.66 9.98 7.96
C PHE A 169 3.53 9.59 8.92
N LEU A 170 2.56 10.49 9.14
CA LEU A 170 1.39 10.20 9.97
C LEU A 170 0.60 9.01 9.41
N ALA A 171 0.33 9.00 8.11
CA ALA A 171 -0.49 7.99 7.45
C ALA A 171 0.20 6.63 7.29
N TRP A 172 1.51 6.60 7.03
CA TRP A 172 2.28 5.37 6.76
C TRP A 172 3.00 4.80 7.97
N VAL A 173 3.25 5.63 8.99
CA VAL A 173 4.06 5.23 10.14
C VAL A 173 3.25 5.41 11.42
N GLU A 174 2.94 6.64 11.80
CA GLU A 174 2.42 6.92 13.15
C GLU A 174 1.05 6.29 13.42
N PHE A 175 0.10 6.48 12.50
CA PHE A 175 -1.26 5.93 12.59
C PHE A 175 -1.41 4.57 11.91
N ALA A 176 -0.32 3.96 11.44
CA ALA A 176 -0.27 2.62 10.88
C ALA A 176 0.53 1.67 11.80
N PRO A 177 0.00 1.31 12.99
CA PRO A 177 0.75 0.54 14.00
C PRO A 177 1.31 -0.79 13.48
N GLU A 178 0.68 -1.39 12.47
CA GLU A 178 1.10 -2.62 11.82
C GLU A 178 2.50 -2.50 11.19
N THR A 179 2.92 -1.30 10.77
CA THR A 179 4.21 -1.10 10.08
C THR A 179 5.41 -1.07 11.03
N TRP A 180 5.20 -0.92 12.35
CA TRP A 180 6.31 -0.80 13.31
C TRP A 180 6.14 -1.55 14.63
N ARG A 181 4.91 -1.85 15.10
CA ARG A 181 4.70 -2.58 16.36
C ARG A 181 4.95 -4.07 16.24
N ARG A 182 4.76 -4.64 15.05
CA ARG A 182 4.82 -6.09 14.88
C ARG A 182 6.26 -6.60 14.89
N GLN A 183 6.55 -7.45 15.86
CA GLN A 183 7.80 -8.20 15.89
C GLN A 183 7.76 -9.26 14.79
N ILE A 184 8.72 -9.19 13.87
CA ILE A 184 8.98 -10.24 12.90
C ILE A 184 10.22 -10.99 13.39
N PRO A 185 10.24 -12.33 13.33
CA PRO A 185 11.45 -13.10 13.60
C PRO A 185 12.69 -12.54 12.89
N PRO A 186 13.84 -12.43 13.57
CA PRO A 186 15.09 -11.99 12.95
C PRO A 186 15.40 -12.81 11.69
N GLY A 187 15.87 -12.14 10.63
CA GLY A 187 16.27 -12.81 9.37
C GLY A 187 15.18 -12.88 8.29
N GLN A 188 13.88 -12.85 8.63
CA GLN A 188 12.82 -12.99 7.62
C GLN A 188 12.71 -11.83 6.63
N LEU A 189 13.09 -10.62 7.04
CA LEU A 189 13.15 -9.46 6.15
C LEU A 189 14.53 -9.28 5.49
N GLN A 190 15.58 -9.92 6.04
CA GLN A 190 16.94 -9.81 5.52
C GLN A 190 17.08 -10.49 4.15
N SER A 191 16.28 -11.54 3.89
CA SER A 191 16.19 -12.16 2.56
C SER A 191 15.74 -11.19 1.46
N PHE A 192 15.09 -10.07 1.83
CA PHE A 192 14.71 -8.99 0.92
C PHE A 192 15.66 -7.79 0.98
N GLY A 193 16.79 -7.90 1.69
CA GLY A 193 17.72 -6.78 1.92
C GLY A 193 17.14 -5.66 2.79
N ILE A 194 16.03 -5.91 3.49
CA ILE A 194 15.33 -4.89 4.28
C ILE A 194 15.93 -4.81 5.68
N VAL A 195 16.50 -3.64 5.99
CA VAL A 195 16.94 -3.28 7.34
C VAL A 195 16.09 -2.14 7.83
N LEU A 196 15.23 -2.42 8.81
CA LEU A 196 14.35 -1.41 9.40
C LEU A 196 15.10 -0.61 10.48
N PRO A 197 15.05 0.73 10.42
CA PRO A 197 15.52 1.54 11.53
C PRO A 197 14.73 1.21 12.80
N ARG A 198 15.42 0.98 13.92
CA ARG A 198 14.76 0.74 15.23
C ARG A 198 13.84 1.90 15.64
N THR A 199 14.13 3.10 15.14
CA THR A 199 13.43 4.34 15.43
C THR A 199 12.54 4.80 14.27
N LEU A 200 12.09 3.91 13.38
CA LEU A 200 11.24 4.28 12.24
C LEU A 200 9.99 5.06 12.65
N HIS A 201 9.40 4.73 13.80
CA HIS A 201 8.23 5.38 14.39
C HIS A 201 8.54 6.72 15.06
N GLN A 202 9.81 7.10 15.19
CA GLN A 202 10.23 8.35 15.81
C GLN A 202 10.52 9.38 14.72
N PRO A 203 9.75 10.46 14.64
CA PRO A 203 10.02 11.52 13.69
C PRO A 203 11.30 12.25 14.11
N THR A 204 12.33 12.17 13.27
CA THR A 204 13.52 13.02 13.42
C THR A 204 13.49 14.11 12.37
N ARG A 205 14.13 15.25 12.66
CA ARG A 205 14.31 16.34 11.70
C ARG A 205 14.87 15.81 10.38
N LYS A 206 15.99 15.08 10.47
CA LYS A 206 16.67 14.49 9.31
C LYS A 206 15.72 13.65 8.46
N ASN A 207 14.99 12.71 9.07
CA ASN A 207 14.12 11.79 8.33
C ASN A 207 12.98 12.53 7.62
N LEU A 208 12.39 13.56 8.24
CA LEU A 208 11.29 14.31 7.63
C LEU A 208 11.77 15.28 6.55
N CYS A 209 12.92 15.95 6.74
CA CYS A 209 13.54 16.76 5.69
C CYS A 209 13.94 15.90 4.49
N GLU A 210 14.57 14.74 4.69
CA GLU A 210 14.92 13.81 3.61
C GLU A 210 13.68 13.32 2.86
N ARG A 211 12.61 12.95 3.57
CA ARG A 211 11.33 12.59 2.95
C ARG A 211 10.75 13.74 2.13
N ALA A 212 10.78 14.97 2.65
CA ALA A 212 10.30 16.16 1.95
C ALA A 212 11.10 16.44 0.67
N SER A 213 12.43 16.33 0.73
CA SER A 213 13.31 16.45 -0.44
C SER A 213 12.97 15.40 -1.51
N ARG A 214 12.78 14.14 -1.11
CA ARG A 214 12.39 13.06 -2.04
C ARG A 214 11.03 13.30 -2.67
N LEU A 215 10.04 13.77 -1.91
CA LEU A 215 8.73 14.13 -2.44
C LEU A 215 8.82 15.25 -3.49
N ARG A 216 9.64 16.28 -3.24
CA ARG A 216 9.86 17.37 -4.21
C ARG A 216 10.50 16.86 -5.49
N LYS A 217 11.57 16.07 -5.38
CA LYS A 217 12.29 15.47 -6.52
C LYS A 217 11.43 14.47 -7.30
N PHE A 218 10.51 13.79 -6.62
CA PHE A 218 9.56 12.90 -7.25
C PHE A 218 8.52 13.65 -8.10
N ALA A 219 8.06 14.81 -7.64
CA ALA A 219 7.18 15.70 -8.42
C ALA A 219 7.95 16.38 -9.57
N ASP A 220 9.13 16.91 -9.29
CA ASP A 220 10.01 17.58 -10.24
C ASP A 220 11.49 17.32 -9.88
N PRO A 221 12.23 16.53 -10.69
CA PRO A 221 13.63 16.20 -10.43
C PRO A 221 14.57 17.41 -10.31
N ALA A 222 14.20 18.58 -10.84
CA ALA A 222 15.01 19.79 -10.75
C ALA A 222 14.94 20.47 -9.37
N GLN A 223 14.04 20.02 -8.48
CA GLN A 223 13.87 20.62 -7.15
C GLN A 223 15.05 20.30 -6.22
N GLY A 224 15.47 21.32 -5.46
CA GLY A 224 16.50 21.19 -4.45
C GLY A 224 16.02 20.52 -3.16
N ASP A 225 16.97 20.20 -2.28
CA ASP A 225 16.69 19.63 -0.97
C ASP A 225 16.00 20.64 -0.03
N VAL A 226 15.21 20.13 0.90
CA VAL A 226 14.59 20.92 1.98
C VAL A 226 15.62 21.17 3.06
N SER A 227 15.93 22.45 3.31
CA SER A 227 16.86 22.90 4.34
C SER A 227 16.33 22.62 5.75
N ASP A 228 17.26 22.30 6.65
CA ASP A 228 17.01 22.17 8.09
C ASP A 228 16.47 23.45 8.74
N SER A 229 16.68 24.63 8.15
CA SER A 229 16.19 25.91 8.67
C SER A 229 14.66 25.97 8.74
N VAL A 230 13.98 25.38 7.74
CA VAL A 230 12.50 25.36 7.65
C VAL A 230 11.88 24.61 8.83
N TRP A 231 12.57 23.60 9.36
CA TRP A 231 12.13 22.84 10.54
C TRP A 231 12.06 23.71 11.79
N ALA A 232 13.06 24.57 12.00
CA ALA A 232 13.14 25.44 13.16
C ALA A 232 12.05 26.51 13.11
N ASP A 233 11.81 27.11 11.93
CA ASP A 233 10.81 28.15 11.72
C ASP A 233 9.38 27.68 11.99
N ILE A 234 9.10 26.39 11.82
CA ILE A 234 7.79 25.77 12.08
C ILE A 234 7.61 25.40 13.56
N GLY A 235 8.65 25.51 14.39
CA GLY A 235 8.61 25.08 15.80
C GLY A 235 8.86 23.58 15.97
N GLY A 236 9.58 22.96 15.03
CA GLY A 236 9.90 21.54 15.05
C GLY A 236 8.71 20.61 14.83
N TYR A 237 8.84 19.36 15.29
CA TYR A 237 7.81 18.33 15.05
C TYR A 237 6.41 18.69 15.58
N PRO A 238 6.23 19.27 16.78
CA PRO A 238 4.89 19.64 17.27
C PRO A 238 4.17 20.63 16.35
N GLY A 239 4.85 21.70 15.94
CA GLY A 239 4.27 22.69 15.02
C GLY A 239 4.04 22.11 13.62
N LEU A 240 4.94 21.26 13.15
CA LEU A 240 4.80 20.58 11.86
C LEU A 240 3.60 19.62 11.85
N LYS A 241 3.42 18.87 12.93
CA LYS A 241 2.27 17.97 13.11
C LYS A 241 0.96 18.75 13.15
N ALA A 242 0.91 19.88 13.85
CA ALA A 242 -0.28 20.72 13.90
C ALA A 242 -0.69 21.19 12.49
N LEU A 243 0.25 21.72 11.71
CA LEU A 243 0.00 22.13 10.32
C LEU A 243 -0.43 20.95 9.42
N ALA A 244 0.20 19.79 9.59
CA ALA A 244 -0.14 18.58 8.85
C ALA A 244 -1.56 18.12 9.14
N LEU A 245 -1.97 18.12 10.41
CA LEU A 245 -3.33 17.76 10.85
C LEU A 245 -4.37 18.79 10.39
N GLU A 246 -4.08 20.09 10.51
CA GLU A 246 -4.95 21.14 10.00
C GLU A 246 -5.20 20.96 8.50
N SER A 247 -4.13 20.74 7.73
CA SER A 247 -4.24 20.47 6.29
C SER A 247 -4.94 19.14 5.97
N LEU A 248 -4.84 18.11 6.80
CA LEU A 248 -5.60 16.86 6.63
C LEU A 248 -7.09 17.05 6.94
N SER A 249 -7.43 17.91 7.90
CA SER A 249 -8.81 18.15 8.33
C SER A 249 -9.66 18.84 7.25
N THR A 250 -9.02 19.63 6.38
CA THR A 250 -9.69 20.33 5.27
C THR A 250 -9.79 19.47 4.01
N GLN A 251 -9.09 18.32 3.97
CA GLN A 251 -9.15 17.39 2.86
C GLN A 251 -10.32 16.42 3.07
N HIS A 252 -11.10 16.19 2.01
CA HIS A 252 -12.00 15.03 2.00
C HIS A 252 -11.15 13.76 2.02
N LEU A 253 -11.50 12.80 2.87
CA LEU A 253 -10.97 11.44 2.77
C LEU A 253 -11.47 10.85 1.45
N THR A 254 -10.75 11.12 0.37
CA THR A 254 -11.17 10.69 -0.95
C THR A 254 -11.05 9.18 -1.02
N ALA A 255 -12.17 8.48 -0.89
CA ALA A 255 -12.33 7.18 -1.53
C ALA A 255 -12.35 7.44 -3.04
N TRP A 256 -11.17 7.63 -3.63
CA TRP A 256 -10.91 7.49 -5.06
C TRP A 256 -11.93 8.16 -6.00
N ARG A 257 -12.24 9.46 -5.80
CA ARG A 257 -13.00 10.21 -6.79
C ARG A 257 -12.08 10.67 -7.92
N LEU A 258 -11.95 9.84 -8.95
CA LEU A 258 -11.51 10.29 -10.27
C LEU A 258 -12.64 11.14 -10.90
N GLY A 259 -12.83 12.38 -10.45
CA GLY A 259 -13.83 13.28 -11.02
C GLY A 259 -15.29 12.76 -11.02
N PRO A 260 -16.25 13.55 -11.53
CA PRO A 260 -17.68 13.21 -11.52
C PRO A 260 -18.08 12.10 -12.52
N ARG A 261 -17.15 11.58 -13.33
CA ARG A 261 -17.43 10.61 -14.41
C ARG A 261 -16.68 9.29 -14.32
N SER A 262 -15.83 9.08 -13.32
CA SER A 262 -15.07 7.83 -13.26
C SER A 262 -15.87 6.74 -12.53
N PRO A 263 -16.01 5.54 -13.14
CA PRO A 263 -16.76 4.42 -12.59
C PRO A 263 -15.97 3.67 -11.49
N VAL A 264 -15.16 4.38 -10.70
CA VAL A 264 -14.43 3.75 -9.59
C VAL A 264 -15.45 3.27 -8.56
N PRO A 265 -15.36 2.02 -8.09
CA PRO A 265 -16.25 1.50 -7.06
C PRO A 265 -16.16 2.40 -5.83
N LYS A 266 -17.33 2.83 -5.32
CA LYS A 266 -17.47 3.53 -4.03
C LYS A 266 -16.95 2.72 -2.82
N HIS A 267 -16.35 1.56 -3.07
CA HIS A 267 -16.03 0.52 -2.10
C HIS A 267 -14.54 0.19 -2.01
N LEU A 268 -13.66 0.84 -2.78
CA LEU A 268 -12.22 0.60 -2.60
C LEU A 268 -11.80 1.14 -1.22
N PRO A 269 -11.30 0.27 -0.33
CA PRO A 269 -10.97 0.68 1.02
C PRO A 269 -9.81 1.67 1.01
N VAL A 270 -9.93 2.69 1.86
CA VAL A 270 -8.80 3.55 2.23
C VAL A 270 -7.94 2.78 3.23
N ARG A 271 -6.61 2.86 3.08
CA ARG A 271 -5.65 2.25 4.00
C ARG A 271 -5.93 2.72 5.43
N THR A 272 -5.83 1.78 6.39
CA THR A 272 -6.15 2.04 7.80
C THR A 272 -5.41 3.24 8.37
N GLY A 273 -4.10 3.36 8.12
CA GLY A 273 -3.32 4.49 8.61
C GLY A 273 -3.76 5.85 8.06
N CYS A 274 -4.10 5.94 6.77
CA CYS A 274 -4.66 7.16 6.17
C CYS A 274 -5.99 7.55 6.82
N ARG A 275 -6.90 6.58 6.97
CA ARG A 275 -8.20 6.79 7.59
C ARG A 275 -8.04 7.25 9.05
N ALA A 276 -7.17 6.60 9.81
CA ALA A 276 -6.93 6.93 11.21
C ALA A 276 -6.30 8.32 11.37
N ALA A 277 -5.30 8.67 10.54
CA ALA A 277 -4.71 10.01 10.54
C ALA A 277 -5.74 11.10 10.19
N TRP A 278 -6.61 10.83 9.22
CA TRP A 278 -7.68 11.75 8.83
C TRP A 278 -8.74 11.89 9.93
N GLN A 279 -9.20 10.79 10.53
CA GLN A 279 -10.16 10.83 11.64
C GLN A 279 -9.60 11.63 12.81
N PHE A 280 -8.35 11.37 13.19
CA PHE A 280 -7.68 12.13 14.23
C PHE A 280 -7.58 13.63 13.89
N ALA A 281 -7.31 13.97 12.63
CA ALA A 281 -7.30 15.35 12.17
C ALA A 281 -8.68 16.03 12.26
N GLN A 282 -9.76 15.33 11.92
CA GLN A 282 -11.13 15.83 12.08
C GLN A 282 -11.46 16.11 13.55
N ASP A 283 -11.06 15.21 14.45
CA ASP A 283 -11.34 15.32 15.89
C ASP A 283 -10.54 16.47 16.53
N CYS A 284 -9.29 16.69 16.09
CA CYS A 284 -8.43 17.77 16.61
C CYS A 284 -8.73 19.14 16.00
N CYS A 285 -9.28 19.20 14.78
CA CYS A 285 -9.54 20.43 14.05
C CYS A 285 -10.99 20.45 13.53
N PRO A 286 -12.00 20.50 14.42
CA PRO A 286 -13.39 20.50 14.00
C PRO A 286 -13.67 21.71 13.12
N GLN A 287 -14.12 21.45 11.89
CA GLN A 287 -14.52 22.50 10.96
C GLN A 287 -15.71 23.26 11.58
N PRO A 288 -15.72 24.61 11.56
CA PRO A 288 -16.87 25.36 12.04
C PRO A 288 -18.08 24.94 11.21
N SER A 289 -19.16 24.55 11.90
CA SER A 289 -20.41 24.16 11.26
C SER A 289 -20.88 25.31 10.38
N LEU A 290 -20.85 25.11 9.06
CA LEU A 290 -21.52 26.03 8.14
C LEU A 290 -23.03 25.82 8.34
N ASN A 291 -23.62 26.68 9.17
CA ASN A 291 -25.07 26.88 9.26
C ASN A 291 -25.57 27.66 8.04
#